data_AF-A0A242CUN8-F1
#
_entry.id   AF-A0A242CUN8-F1
#
_cell.length_a   1.000
_cell.length_b   1.000
_cell.length_c   1.000
_cell.angle_alpha   90.00
_cell.angle_beta   90.00
_cell.angle_gamma   90.00
#
_symmetry.space_group_name_H-M   'P 1'
#
loop_
_entity.id
_entity.type
_entity.pdbx_description
1 polymer ?
#
loop_
_entity_poly.entity_id
_entity_poly.type
_entity_poly.pdbx_seq_one_letter_code
_entity_poly.pdbx_strand_id
1 'polypeptide(L)'
;MKLIEKIKKNVMTPNELRYLKFRNLPIKKKTILLEGSHGREFSGHIFALTKNILQFYPEYTVKIVTRKNVYLPAEFETFNVEHLSKEYFEYLATAEILINDTSFWSFFNKRVEQQYYIFWHGTPLKFLGKSTQIQGYGNIQRNLASADKVFVSNEFTKKVLISDFGIENIVKNEIVIAPSPR
;
A
#
# COMPACT_ATOMS: atom_id res chain seq x y z
N MET A 1 5.93 16.21 31.49
CA MET A 1 5.00 15.95 30.36
C MET A 1 3.58 16.14 30.89
N LYS A 2 2.80 17.08 30.36
CA LYS A 2 1.45 17.38 30.90
C LYS A 2 0.51 16.21 30.60
N LEU A 3 -0.39 15.85 31.52
CA LEU A 3 -1.34 14.72 31.40
C LEU A 3 -2.08 14.70 30.04
N ILE A 4 -2.41 15.89 29.51
CA ILE A 4 -3.03 16.10 28.20
C ILE A 4 -2.16 15.55 27.05
N GLU A 5 -0.84 15.74 27.09
CA GLU A 5 0.07 15.20 26.07
C GLU A 5 0.14 13.66 26.16
N LYS A 6 0.05 13.12 27.37
CA LYS A 6 0.02 11.67 27.61
C LYS A 6 -1.29 11.06 27.08
N ILE A 7 -2.42 11.74 27.27
CA ILE A 7 -3.72 11.33 26.72
C ILE A 7 -3.70 11.43 25.20
N LYS A 8 -3.30 12.58 24.62
CA LYS A 8 -3.23 12.77 23.16
C LYS A 8 -2.35 11.73 22.45
N LYS A 9 -1.30 11.23 23.11
CA LYS A 9 -0.45 10.13 22.59
C LYS A 9 -1.14 8.76 22.58
N ASN A 10 -2.18 8.57 23.40
CA ASN A 10 -2.91 7.31 23.55
C ASN A 10 -4.29 7.32 22.86
N VAL A 11 -4.69 8.44 22.25
CA VAL A 11 -5.95 8.52 21.48
C VAL A 11 -5.66 8.27 20.00
N MET A 12 -6.55 7.54 19.35
CA MET A 12 -6.52 7.34 17.90
C MET A 12 -6.50 8.68 17.16
N THR A 13 -5.66 8.76 16.13
CA THR A 13 -5.57 9.89 15.21
C THR A 13 -6.87 10.05 14.40
N PRO A 14 -7.14 11.25 13.85
CA PRO A 14 -8.30 11.46 12.99
C PRO A 14 -8.36 10.51 11.78
N ASN A 15 -7.21 10.13 11.23
CA ASN A 15 -7.14 9.22 10.09
C ASN A 15 -7.46 7.77 10.50
N GLU A 16 -7.02 7.33 11.68
CA GLU A 16 -7.41 6.03 12.24
C GLU A 16 -8.92 5.97 12.46
N LEU A 17 -9.52 7.02 13.05
CA LEU A 17 -10.98 7.07 13.26
C LEU A 17 -11.75 7.06 11.93
N ARG A 18 -11.28 7.82 10.92
CA ARG A 18 -11.88 7.83 9.58
C ARG A 18 -11.79 6.46 8.92
N TYR A 19 -10.64 5.80 8.98
CA TYR A 19 -10.45 4.46 8.43
C TYR A 19 -11.35 3.43 9.13
N LEU A 20 -11.37 3.42 10.47
CA LEU A 20 -12.19 2.50 11.26
C LEU A 20 -13.69 2.67 10.98
N LYS A 21 -14.16 3.89 10.74
CA LYS A 21 -15.56 4.15 10.35
C LYS A 21 -15.97 3.35 9.11
N PHE A 22 -15.10 3.22 8.12
CA PHE A 22 -15.41 2.50 6.87
C PHE A 22 -15.15 0.99 6.96
N ARG A 23 -14.38 0.51 7.94
CA ARG A 23 -14.13 -0.94 8.11
C ARG A 23 -15.38 -1.76 8.40
N ASN A 24 -16.45 -1.16 8.90
CA ASN A 24 -17.73 -1.83 9.16
C ASN A 24 -18.57 -2.01 7.89
N LEU A 25 -18.17 -1.41 6.76
CA LEU A 25 -18.85 -1.59 5.48
C LEU A 25 -18.45 -2.93 4.83
N PRO A 26 -19.34 -3.52 4.01
CA PRO A 26 -19.01 -4.73 3.25
C PRO A 26 -17.86 -4.47 2.27
N ILE A 27 -17.09 -5.54 1.97
CA ILE A 27 -16.09 -5.50 0.90
C ILE A 27 -16.79 -5.30 -0.45
N LYS A 28 -16.30 -4.34 -1.22
CA LYS A 28 -16.67 -4.10 -2.61
C LYS A 28 -15.92 -5.08 -3.51
N LYS A 29 -16.64 -6.11 -3.95
CA LYS A 29 -16.13 -7.12 -4.89
C LYS A 29 -15.72 -6.49 -6.22
N LYS A 30 -14.74 -7.10 -6.89
CA LYS A 30 -14.16 -6.62 -8.16
C LYS A 30 -13.71 -5.17 -8.11
N THR A 31 -13.22 -4.71 -6.96
CA THR A 31 -12.72 -3.34 -6.78
C THR A 31 -11.24 -3.37 -6.43
N ILE A 32 -10.44 -2.59 -7.16
CA ILE A 32 -8.99 -2.51 -7.01
C ILE A 32 -8.61 -1.08 -6.64
N LEU A 33 -7.87 -0.93 -5.53
CA LEU A 33 -7.22 0.32 -5.16
C LEU A 33 -5.72 0.23 -5.44
N LEU A 34 -5.19 1.13 -6.27
CA LEU A 34 -3.76 1.23 -6.57
C LEU A 34 -3.17 2.53 -6.00
N GLU A 35 -2.04 2.44 -5.31
CA GLU A 35 -1.34 3.59 -4.73
C GLU A 35 0.17 3.51 -4.95
N GLY A 36 0.75 4.54 -5.57
CA GLY A 36 2.20 4.67 -5.72
C GLY A 36 2.79 5.66 -4.71
N SER A 37 3.79 5.25 -3.93
CA SER A 37 4.55 6.13 -3.02
C SER A 37 3.69 7.04 -2.12
N HIS A 38 2.59 6.52 -1.53
CA HIS A 38 1.58 7.31 -0.77
C HIS A 38 0.92 8.42 -1.61
N GLY A 39 0.55 8.06 -2.83
CA GLY A 39 -0.05 8.93 -3.84
C GLY A 39 0.87 10.05 -4.32
N ARG A 40 2.19 9.98 -4.10
CA ARG A 40 3.13 11.02 -4.55
C ARG A 40 3.41 10.99 -6.04
N GLU A 41 3.12 9.86 -6.69
CA GLU A 41 3.32 9.69 -8.12
C GLU A 41 2.35 8.66 -8.69
N PHE A 42 2.03 8.83 -9.97
CA PHE A 42 1.41 7.80 -10.79
C PHE A 42 2.40 7.39 -11.87
N SER A 43 3.32 6.52 -11.49
CA SER A 43 4.47 6.11 -12.32
C SER A 43 4.79 4.64 -12.07
N GLY A 44 5.89 4.15 -12.67
CA GLY A 44 6.47 2.88 -12.24
C GLY A 44 5.56 1.67 -12.50
N HIS A 45 5.57 0.75 -11.52
CA HIS A 45 4.71 -0.44 -11.55
C HIS A 45 3.24 -0.09 -11.47
N ILE A 46 2.85 0.92 -10.69
CA ILE A 46 1.45 1.31 -10.53
C ILE A 46 0.86 1.80 -11.86
N PHE A 47 1.60 2.62 -12.61
CA PHE A 47 1.19 3.04 -13.96
C PHE A 47 1.00 1.84 -14.89
N ALA A 48 2.01 0.96 -14.97
CA ALA A 48 1.98 -0.18 -15.88
C ALA A 48 0.86 -1.19 -15.53
N LEU A 49 0.67 -1.46 -14.23
CA LEU A 49 -0.40 -2.33 -13.74
C LEU A 49 -1.77 -1.73 -14.03
N THR A 50 -1.99 -0.45 -13.74
CA THR A 50 -3.25 0.23 -14.04
C THR A 50 -3.61 0.11 -15.52
N LYS A 51 -2.66 0.39 -16.42
CA LYS A 51 -2.89 0.28 -17.87
C LYS A 51 -3.33 -1.13 -18.28
N ASN A 52 -2.61 -2.16 -17.83
CA ASN A 52 -2.94 -3.55 -18.15
C ASN A 52 -4.27 -3.99 -17.53
N ILE A 53 -4.56 -3.58 -16.29
CA ILE A 53 -5.82 -3.91 -15.61
C ILE A 53 -7.00 -3.32 -16.38
N LEU A 54 -6.95 -2.04 -16.73
CA LEU A 54 -8.03 -1.40 -17.48
C LEU A 54 -8.23 -2.01 -18.87
N GLN A 55 -7.16 -2.48 -19.50
CA GLN A 55 -7.22 -3.11 -20.82
C GLN A 55 -7.79 -4.54 -20.78
N PHE A 56 -7.31 -5.36 -19.85
CA PHE A 56 -7.59 -6.81 -19.84
C PHE A 56 -8.68 -7.23 -18.86
N TYR A 57 -9.01 -6.39 -17.88
CA TYR A 57 -9.99 -6.69 -16.82
C TYR A 57 -11.01 -5.54 -16.65
N PRO A 58 -11.75 -5.18 -17.72
CA PRO A 58 -12.68 -4.05 -17.72
C PRO A 58 -13.86 -4.23 -16.74
N GLU A 59 -14.11 -5.44 -16.24
CA GLU A 59 -15.14 -5.72 -15.25
C GLU A 59 -14.78 -5.24 -13.83
N TYR A 60 -13.52 -4.87 -13.59
CA TYR A 60 -13.07 -4.36 -12.29
C TYR A 60 -13.27 -2.85 -12.18
N THR A 61 -13.79 -2.42 -11.03
CA THR A 61 -13.76 -1.02 -10.64
C THR A 61 -12.35 -0.67 -10.17
N VAL A 62 -11.67 0.20 -10.91
CA VAL A 62 -10.30 0.64 -10.59
C VAL A 62 -10.33 2.01 -9.92
N LYS A 63 -9.52 2.18 -8.87
CA LYS A 63 -9.28 3.45 -8.19
C LYS A 63 -7.78 3.70 -8.04
N ILE A 64 -7.33 4.87 -8.49
CA ILE A 64 -5.93 5.27 -8.48
C ILE A 64 -5.77 6.37 -7.44
N VAL A 65 -4.86 6.18 -6.49
CA VAL A 65 -4.65 7.14 -5.41
C VAL A 65 -3.55 8.12 -5.79
N THR A 66 -3.88 9.41 -5.81
CA THR A 66 -2.90 10.48 -6.03
C THR A 66 -3.10 11.64 -5.04
N ARG A 67 -2.04 12.42 -4.77
CA ARG A 67 -2.13 13.69 -4.06
C ARG A 67 -2.55 14.80 -5.04
N LYS A 68 -3.16 15.87 -4.52
CA LYS A 68 -3.71 16.99 -5.32
C LYS A 68 -2.80 17.55 -6.44
N ASN A 69 -1.48 17.55 -6.23
CA ASN A 69 -0.53 18.18 -7.15
C ASN A 69 0.23 17.16 -8.02
N VAL A 70 -0.24 15.91 -8.07
CA VAL A 70 0.37 14.87 -8.90
C VAL A 70 -0.29 14.89 -10.27
N TYR A 71 0.54 14.92 -11.31
CA TYR A 71 0.07 14.79 -12.68
C TYR A 71 -0.52 13.40 -12.90
N LEU A 72 -1.73 13.36 -13.44
CA LEU A 72 -2.43 12.17 -13.86
C LEU A 72 -2.87 12.39 -15.31
N PRO A 73 -2.53 11.51 -16.27
CA PRO A 73 -3.00 11.67 -17.65
C PRO A 73 -4.52 11.67 -17.73
N ALA A 74 -5.07 12.42 -18.70
CA ALA A 74 -6.50 12.69 -18.81
C ALA A 74 -7.35 11.40 -18.86
N GLU A 75 -6.84 10.36 -19.50
CA GLU A 75 -7.51 9.06 -19.60
C GLU A 75 -7.67 8.34 -18.25
N PHE A 76 -6.93 8.75 -17.22
CA PHE A 76 -7.00 8.17 -15.87
C PHE A 76 -7.74 9.05 -14.85
N GLU A 77 -8.10 10.29 -15.19
CA GLU A 77 -8.69 11.26 -14.24
C GLU A 77 -9.98 10.74 -13.58
N THR A 78 -10.82 10.02 -14.32
CA THR A 78 -12.09 9.46 -13.83
C THR A 78 -11.92 8.34 -12.81
N PHE A 79 -10.72 7.75 -12.72
CA PHE A 79 -10.38 6.70 -11.76
C PHE A 79 -9.72 7.27 -10.49
N ASN A 80 -9.41 8.57 -10.46
CA ASN A 80 -8.65 9.18 -9.39
C ASN A 80 -9.42 9.20 -8.04
N VAL A 81 -8.68 8.99 -6.97
CA VAL A 81 -9.11 9.19 -5.59
C VAL A 81 -8.02 9.99 -4.89
N GLU A 82 -8.39 11.15 -4.33
CA GLU A 82 -7.41 11.99 -3.63
C GLU A 82 -6.93 11.29 -2.34
N HIS A 83 -5.62 11.19 -2.15
CA HIS A 83 -4.99 10.59 -0.98
C HIS A 83 -5.44 11.28 0.32
N LEU A 84 -5.86 10.49 1.33
CA LEU A 84 -6.44 10.94 2.61
C LEU A 84 -7.80 11.68 2.50
N SER A 85 -8.46 11.64 1.35
CA SER A 85 -9.87 12.03 1.22
C SER A 85 -10.80 11.03 1.92
N LYS A 86 -12.08 11.39 2.04
CA LYS A 86 -13.11 10.46 2.54
C LYS A 86 -13.18 9.19 1.69
N GLU A 87 -13.16 9.34 0.37
CA GLU A 87 -13.22 8.23 -0.58
C GLU A 87 -11.99 7.31 -0.47
N TYR A 88 -10.80 7.89 -0.24
CA TYR A 88 -9.59 7.12 0.00
C TYR A 88 -9.76 6.14 1.17
N PHE A 89 -10.25 6.61 2.32
CA PHE A 89 -10.45 5.75 3.48
C PHE A 89 -11.53 4.69 3.21
N GLU A 90 -12.57 5.03 2.46
CA GLU A 90 -13.62 4.09 2.07
C GLU A 90 -13.05 2.96 1.19
N TYR A 91 -12.38 3.30 0.09
CA TYR A 91 -11.81 2.28 -0.80
C TYR A 91 -10.67 1.49 -0.13
N LEU A 92 -9.83 2.12 0.70
CA LEU A 92 -8.80 1.39 1.43
C LEU A 92 -9.40 0.36 2.41
N ALA A 93 -10.54 0.68 3.02
CA ALA A 93 -11.23 -0.21 3.96
C ALA A 93 -12.14 -1.25 3.29
N THR A 94 -12.52 -1.05 2.02
CA THR A 94 -13.58 -1.85 1.36
C THR A 94 -13.19 -2.47 0.02
N ALA A 95 -12.16 -2.01 -0.68
CA ALA A 95 -11.75 -2.63 -1.94
C ALA A 95 -11.30 -4.07 -1.69
N GLU A 96 -11.72 -4.99 -2.56
CA GLU A 96 -11.33 -6.40 -2.48
C GLU A 96 -9.83 -6.58 -2.75
N ILE A 97 -9.27 -5.81 -3.68
CA ILE A 97 -7.85 -5.89 -4.04
C ILE A 97 -7.17 -4.56 -3.73
N LEU A 98 -6.04 -4.63 -3.04
CA LEU A 98 -5.18 -3.50 -2.69
C LEU A 98 -3.81 -3.71 -3.31
N ILE A 99 -3.29 -2.71 -4.01
CA ILE A 99 -1.97 -2.74 -4.65
C ILE A 99 -1.20 -1.48 -4.27
N ASN A 100 0.03 -1.63 -3.78
CA ASN A 100 0.98 -0.52 -3.71
C ASN A 100 2.40 -0.95 -4.06
N ASP A 101 3.32 0.01 -4.09
CA ASP A 101 4.71 -0.19 -4.49
C ASP A 101 5.73 -0.10 -3.34
N THR A 102 5.22 0.10 -2.12
CA THR A 102 5.99 0.31 -0.89
C THR A 102 5.19 -0.11 0.34
N SER A 103 4.21 0.70 0.72
CA SER A 103 3.41 0.49 1.92
C SER A 103 2.18 1.42 1.88
N PHE A 104 1.10 1.06 2.58
CA PHE A 104 0.09 2.05 2.98
C PHE A 104 0.51 2.76 4.28
N TRP A 105 -0.23 3.78 4.69
CA TRP A 105 0.02 4.54 5.91
C TRP A 105 -0.20 3.73 7.21
N SER A 106 0.30 4.26 8.33
CA SER A 106 0.33 3.59 9.64
C SER A 106 -1.02 3.15 10.20
N PHE A 107 -2.11 3.81 9.80
CA PHE A 107 -3.47 3.48 10.22
C PHE A 107 -4.06 2.27 9.48
N PHE A 108 -3.48 1.89 8.34
CA PHE A 108 -3.95 0.77 7.54
C PHE A 108 -3.70 -0.55 8.27
N ASN A 109 -4.76 -1.35 8.34
CA ASN A 109 -4.74 -2.71 8.83
C ASN A 109 -5.56 -3.56 7.86
N LYS A 110 -4.94 -4.51 7.17
CA LYS A 110 -5.63 -5.38 6.22
C LYS A 110 -6.81 -6.12 6.87
N ARG A 111 -7.89 -6.33 6.10
CA ARG A 111 -9.00 -7.24 6.45
C ARG A 111 -8.77 -8.62 5.82
N VAL A 112 -9.27 -9.67 6.46
CA VAL A 112 -9.07 -11.06 5.95
C VAL A 112 -9.71 -11.27 4.58
N GLU A 113 -10.77 -10.52 4.28
CA GLU A 113 -11.49 -10.57 3.01
C GLU A 113 -10.80 -9.81 1.88
N GLN A 114 -9.72 -9.06 2.17
CA GLN A 114 -8.95 -8.30 1.18
C GLN A 114 -7.74 -9.10 0.70
N GLN A 115 -7.41 -8.92 -0.57
CA GLN A 115 -6.16 -9.35 -1.17
C GLN A 115 -5.22 -8.15 -1.27
N TYR A 116 -4.05 -8.23 -0.64
CA TYR A 116 -3.07 -7.15 -0.58
C TYR A 116 -1.76 -7.56 -1.24
N TYR A 117 -1.39 -6.82 -2.29
CA TYR A 117 -0.18 -7.04 -3.08
C TYR A 117 0.75 -5.84 -3.00
N ILE A 118 2.04 -6.12 -2.85
CA ILE A 118 3.10 -5.11 -2.91
C ILE A 118 3.97 -5.41 -4.12
N PHE A 119 4.10 -4.45 -5.04
CA PHE A 119 5.05 -4.52 -6.15
C PHE A 119 6.25 -3.63 -5.84
N TRP A 120 7.29 -4.21 -5.24
CA TRP A 120 8.41 -3.43 -4.75
C TRP A 120 9.18 -2.73 -5.88
N HIS A 121 9.31 -1.41 -5.80
CA HIS A 121 9.71 -0.55 -6.92
C HIS A 121 11.20 -0.59 -7.32
N GLY A 122 12.06 -1.37 -6.66
CA GLY A 122 13.46 -1.43 -7.10
C GLY A 122 14.40 -2.30 -6.27
N THR A 123 15.52 -2.66 -6.89
CA THR A 123 16.62 -3.34 -6.22
C THR A 123 17.34 -2.36 -5.29
N PRO A 124 17.43 -2.65 -3.98
CA PRO A 124 18.05 -1.72 -3.04
C PRO A 124 19.56 -1.63 -3.26
N LEU A 125 20.05 -0.43 -3.61
CA LEU A 125 21.49 -0.12 -3.58
C LEU A 125 21.92 0.45 -2.22
N LYS A 126 21.03 1.19 -1.55
CA LYS A 126 21.23 1.73 -0.20
C LYS A 126 20.68 0.75 0.83
N PHE A 127 21.25 0.74 2.03
CA PHE A 127 20.73 -0.03 3.16
C PHE A 127 19.27 0.37 3.48
N LEU A 128 18.47 -0.63 3.85
CA LEU A 128 17.06 -0.50 4.22
C LEU A 128 16.82 -1.15 5.59
N GLY A 129 15.63 -0.95 6.15
CA GLY A 129 15.19 -1.61 7.37
C GLY A 129 16.14 -1.36 8.56
N LYS A 130 16.50 -2.43 9.27
CA LYS A 130 17.38 -2.38 10.44
C LYS A 130 18.83 -2.00 10.10
N SER A 131 19.21 -2.07 8.83
CA SER A 131 20.53 -1.70 8.33
C SER A 131 20.68 -0.19 8.11
N THR A 132 19.62 0.60 8.33
CA THR A 132 19.60 2.07 8.30
C THR A 132 18.96 2.64 9.59
N GLN A 133 18.54 3.91 9.58
CA GLN A 133 17.77 4.51 10.68
C GLN A 133 16.39 3.82 10.82
N ILE A 134 15.98 3.55 12.06
CA ILE A 134 14.73 2.81 12.40
C ILE A 134 13.44 3.62 12.07
N GLN A 135 13.57 4.87 11.61
CA GLN A 135 12.40 5.69 11.25
C GLN A 135 11.62 5.06 10.09
N GLY A 136 10.31 4.88 10.28
CA GLY A 136 9.43 4.27 9.28
C GLY A 136 9.52 2.74 9.18
N TYR A 137 10.48 2.11 9.88
CA TYR A 137 10.70 0.66 9.89
C TYR A 137 9.41 -0.12 10.17
N GLY A 138 8.72 0.22 11.27
CA GLY A 138 7.53 -0.51 11.71
C GLY A 138 6.36 -0.43 10.73
N ASN A 139 6.25 0.65 9.96
CA ASN A 139 5.18 0.77 8.97
C ASN A 139 5.43 -0.15 7.76
N ILE A 140 6.67 -0.16 7.25
CA ILE A 140 7.03 -1.03 6.13
C ILE A 140 6.97 -2.50 6.58
N GLN A 141 7.51 -2.82 7.75
CA GLN A 141 7.43 -4.16 8.32
C GLN A 141 5.98 -4.65 8.43
N ARG A 142 5.06 -3.83 8.97
CA ARG A 142 3.62 -4.21 9.08
C ARG A 142 2.98 -4.45 7.71
N ASN A 143 3.30 -3.63 6.71
CA ASN A 143 2.76 -3.79 5.36
C ASN A 143 3.29 -5.07 4.70
N LEU A 144 4.61 -5.30 4.75
CA LEU A 144 5.21 -6.55 4.28
C LEU A 144 4.56 -7.76 4.97
N ALA A 145 4.38 -7.70 6.29
CA ALA A 145 3.76 -8.78 7.05
C ALA A 145 2.27 -9.00 6.77
N SER A 146 1.56 -7.96 6.31
CA SER A 146 0.13 -8.05 6.00
C SER A 146 -0.14 -8.46 4.56
N ALA A 147 0.81 -8.24 3.64
CA ALA A 147 0.65 -8.55 2.23
C ALA A 147 0.46 -10.06 2.00
N ASP A 148 -0.44 -10.45 1.10
CA ASP A 148 -0.55 -11.83 0.63
C ASP A 148 0.64 -12.18 -0.26
N LYS A 149 1.01 -11.26 -1.16
CA LYS A 149 2.16 -11.41 -2.03
C LYS A 149 2.99 -10.14 -2.10
N VAL A 150 4.30 -10.32 -2.10
CA VAL A 150 5.28 -9.26 -2.37
C VAL A 150 6.07 -9.64 -3.61
N PHE A 151 5.98 -8.83 -4.65
CA PHE A 151 6.69 -9.01 -5.90
C PHE A 151 8.00 -8.23 -5.87
N VAL A 152 9.09 -8.91 -6.23
CA VAL A 152 10.44 -8.34 -6.33
C VAL A 152 11.13 -8.81 -7.61
N SER A 153 12.09 -8.03 -8.12
CA SER A 153 12.71 -8.33 -9.43
C SER A 153 13.86 -9.33 -9.38
N ASN A 154 14.36 -9.72 -8.21
CA ASN A 154 15.49 -10.64 -8.06
C ASN A 154 15.62 -11.21 -6.64
N GLU A 155 16.41 -12.29 -6.52
CA GLU A 155 16.72 -12.96 -5.25
C GLU A 155 17.43 -12.07 -4.24
N PHE A 156 18.26 -11.13 -4.69
CA PHE A 156 18.96 -10.22 -3.78
C PHE A 156 17.99 -9.32 -3.03
N THR A 157 17.05 -8.68 -3.73
CA THR A 157 15.99 -7.85 -3.12
C THR A 157 15.14 -8.66 -2.14
N LYS A 158 14.76 -9.90 -2.51
CA LYS A 158 14.03 -10.82 -1.62
C LYS A 158 14.77 -10.99 -0.30
N LYS A 159 16.04 -11.38 -0.35
CA LYS A 159 16.88 -11.62 0.84
C LYS A 159 17.02 -10.36 1.71
N VAL A 160 17.29 -9.20 1.09
CA VAL A 160 17.43 -7.93 1.81
C VAL A 160 16.12 -7.56 2.51
N LEU A 161 14.97 -7.61 1.84
CA LEU A 161 13.69 -7.26 2.46
C LEU A 161 13.33 -8.20 3.63
N ILE A 162 13.54 -9.51 3.45
CA ILE A 162 13.23 -10.52 4.48
C ILE A 162 14.10 -10.30 5.73
N SER A 163 15.41 -10.20 5.55
CA SER A 163 16.37 -10.01 6.64
C SER A 163 16.18 -8.66 7.32
N ASP A 164 16.15 -7.59 6.53
CA ASP A 164 16.33 -6.24 7.07
C ASP A 164 15.05 -5.69 7.66
N PHE A 165 13.87 -6.22 7.28
CA PHE A 165 12.62 -5.97 7.99
C PHE A 165 12.25 -7.09 8.99
N GLY A 166 13.14 -8.07 9.17
CA GLY A 166 13.00 -9.10 10.20
C GLY A 166 11.71 -9.91 10.08
N ILE A 167 11.24 -10.16 8.86
CA ILE A 167 9.96 -10.84 8.63
C ILE A 167 10.12 -12.36 8.42
N GLU A 168 11.33 -12.85 8.16
CA GLU A 168 11.63 -14.25 7.77
C GLU A 168 10.86 -15.33 8.53
N ASN A 169 10.81 -15.23 9.86
CA ASN A 169 10.19 -16.22 10.73
C ASN A 169 8.81 -15.80 11.27
N ILE A 170 8.30 -14.65 10.82
CA ILE A 170 7.07 -14.04 11.32
C ILE A 170 5.93 -14.23 10.31
N VAL A 171 6.24 -14.20 9.02
CA VAL A 171 5.24 -14.11 7.95
C VAL A 171 5.23 -15.37 7.10
N LYS A 172 4.03 -15.77 6.68
CA LYS A 172 3.82 -16.87 5.72
C LYS A 172 3.42 -16.34 4.33
N ASN A 173 3.69 -15.06 4.07
CA ASN A 173 3.36 -14.42 2.81
C ASN A 173 4.24 -14.99 1.67
N GLU A 174 3.73 -14.90 0.45
CA GLU A 174 4.45 -15.38 -0.73
C GLU A 174 5.31 -14.25 -1.30
N ILE A 175 6.64 -14.37 -1.21
CA ILE A 175 7.55 -13.43 -1.88
C ILE A 175 7.91 -13.98 -3.25
N VAL A 176 7.33 -13.37 -4.27
CA VAL A 176 7.39 -13.79 -5.67
C VAL A 176 8.49 -13.03 -6.39
N ILE A 177 9.35 -13.76 -7.09
CA ILE A 177 10.34 -13.17 -7.99
C ILE A 177 9.76 -13.20 -9.40
N ALA A 178 9.57 -12.03 -9.98
CA ALA A 178 8.96 -11.88 -11.29
C ALA A 178 9.57 -10.67 -12.04
N PRO A 179 9.48 -10.64 -13.38
CA PRO A 179 9.83 -9.44 -14.14
C PRO A 179 9.05 -8.22 -13.64
N SER A 180 9.71 -7.07 -13.69
CA SER A 180 9.08 -5.77 -13.43
C SER A 180 7.88 -5.56 -14.36
N PRO A 181 6.71 -5.11 -13.83
CA PRO A 181 5.62 -4.66 -14.69
C PRO A 181 5.97 -3.46 -15.58
N ARG A 182 6.97 -2.66 -15.19
CA ARG A 182 7.47 -1.50 -15.92
C ARG A 182 8.69 -1.87 -16.76
#